data_AF-A0AAN6FIX2-F1
#
_entry.id   AF-A0AAN6FIX2-F1
#
_cell.length_a   1.000
_cell.length_b   1.000
_cell.length_c   1.000
_cell.angle_alpha   90.00
_cell.angle_beta   90.00
_cell.angle_gamma   90.00
#
_symmetry.space_group_name_H-M   'P 1'
#
loop_
_entity.id
_entity.type
_entity.pdbx_description
1 polymer ?
#
loop_
_entity_poly.entity_id
_entity_poly.type
_entity_poly.pdbx_seq_one_letter_code
_entity_poly.pdbx_strand_id
1 'polypeptide(L)'
;MPLTTIHLIALSPNATINQFLRALKSFGVKPLVASRAVRWIIRPEHLSTSPLLDTQWDLLLILPASSPLPETYLHKDWVRAHWTITAGVPSSLLNDFERKNDRLLHPHQADVPPLTGSLANNPRKASKLNDDLLTWSRAFALGQENAVSMLNLLAFHPGKEAHASYLRYGKAFAESIGK
;
A
#
# COMPACT_ATOMS: atom_id res chain seq x y z
N MET A 1 8.32 -0.97 19.40
CA MET A 1 7.79 -0.84 18.03
C MET A 1 7.61 0.64 17.76
N PRO A 2 8.45 1.26 16.92
CA PRO A 2 8.23 2.64 16.48
C PRO A 2 6.85 2.81 15.85
N LEU A 3 6.26 3.99 16.04
CA LEU A 3 4.98 4.34 15.45
C LEU A 3 5.21 4.93 14.06
N THR A 4 4.39 4.50 13.10
CA THR A 4 4.32 5.08 11.76
C THR A 4 2.89 5.46 11.45
N THR A 5 2.72 6.55 10.72
CA THR A 5 1.44 7.06 10.29
C THR A 5 1.29 6.88 8.79
N ILE A 6 0.19 6.26 8.39
CA ILE A 6 -0.23 6.12 7.00
C ILE A 6 -1.13 7.30 6.67
N HIS A 7 -0.90 7.92 5.52
CA HIS A 7 -1.72 9.01 4.99
C HIS A 7 -2.18 8.64 3.59
N LEU A 8 -3.49 8.72 3.37
CA LEU A 8 -4.09 8.76 2.05
C LEU A 8 -4.48 10.21 1.76
N ILE A 9 -4.03 10.72 0.63
CA ILE A 9 -4.17 12.13 0.25
C ILE A 9 -4.84 12.19 -1.11
N ALA A 10 -5.93 12.95 -1.15
CA ALA A 10 -6.55 13.40 -2.39
C ALA A 10 -6.13 14.87 -2.57
N LEU A 11 -5.43 15.15 -3.66
CA LEU A 11 -4.90 16.47 -3.94
C LEU A 11 -6.01 17.40 -4.45
N SER A 12 -5.85 18.68 -4.19
CA SER A 12 -6.72 19.70 -4.77
C SER A 12 -6.53 19.75 -6.29
N PRO A 13 -7.55 20.17 -7.08
CA PRO A 13 -7.48 20.14 -8.55
C PRO A 13 -6.28 20.89 -9.15
N ASN A 14 -5.77 21.91 -8.44
CA ASN A 14 -4.64 22.73 -8.88
C ASN A 14 -3.27 22.22 -8.39
N ALA A 15 -3.23 21.13 -7.63
CA ALA A 15 -2.02 20.56 -7.06
C ALA A 15 -1.65 19.24 -7.75
N THR A 16 -0.36 19.10 -8.08
CA THR A 16 0.19 17.84 -8.62
C THR A 16 1.00 17.10 -7.56
N ILE A 17 1.11 15.77 -7.71
CA ILE A 17 1.95 14.93 -6.83
C ILE A 17 3.38 15.49 -6.74
N ASN A 18 3.98 15.85 -7.88
CA ASN A 18 5.35 16.37 -7.93
C ASN A 18 5.51 17.73 -7.24
N GLN A 19 4.51 18.62 -7.30
CA GLN A 19 4.55 19.88 -6.55
C GLN A 19 4.43 19.62 -5.05
N PHE A 20 3.49 18.76 -4.66
CA PHE A 20 3.27 18.41 -3.26
C PHE A 20 4.50 17.75 -2.62
N LEU A 21 5.08 16.74 -3.26
CA LEU A 21 6.29 16.07 -2.76
C LEU A 21 7.50 16.99 -2.69
N ARG A 22 7.67 17.92 -3.65
CA ARG A 22 8.73 18.94 -3.60
C ARG A 22 8.55 19.88 -2.41
N ALA A 23 7.33 20.30 -2.14
CA ALA A 23 7.01 21.16 -1.01
C ALA A 23 7.30 20.46 0.34
N LEU A 24 6.87 19.20 0.49
CA LEU A 24 7.21 18.37 1.65
C LEU A 24 8.73 18.21 1.82
N LYS A 25 9.46 17.98 0.72
CA LYS A 25 10.92 17.87 0.75
C LYS A 25 11.59 19.18 1.20
N SER A 26 11.10 20.34 0.76
CA SER A 26 11.63 21.64 1.22
C SER A 26 11.42 21.90 2.70
N PHE A 27 10.42 21.24 3.31
CA PHE A 27 10.18 21.29 4.75
C PHE A 27 10.95 20.20 5.53
N GLY A 28 11.77 19.40 4.85
CA GLY A 28 12.56 18.33 5.48
C GLY A 28 11.78 17.05 5.78
N VAL A 29 10.56 16.89 5.24
CA VAL A 29 9.80 15.64 5.41
C VAL A 29 10.44 14.55 4.56
N LYS A 30 10.86 13.45 5.20
CA LYS A 30 11.38 12.24 4.53
C LYS A 30 10.42 11.07 4.76
N PRO A 31 9.54 10.74 3.80
CA PRO A 31 8.68 9.58 3.91
C PRO A 31 9.46 8.27 3.93
N LEU A 32 8.94 7.28 4.66
CA LEU A 32 9.36 5.88 4.50
C LEU A 32 8.91 5.38 3.13
N VAL A 33 7.65 5.66 2.77
CA VAL A 33 7.06 5.31 1.48
C VAL A 33 6.32 6.52 0.92
N ALA A 34 6.49 6.77 -0.37
CA ALA A 34 5.64 7.63 -1.16
C ALA A 34 5.23 6.88 -2.44
N SER A 35 3.93 6.71 -2.67
CA SER A 35 3.43 5.94 -3.81
C SER A 35 2.11 6.49 -4.31
N ARG A 36 1.88 6.42 -5.62
CA ARG A 36 0.58 6.75 -6.21
C ARG A 36 -0.45 5.72 -5.78
N ALA A 37 -1.59 6.18 -5.28
CA ALA A 37 -2.72 5.28 -5.00
C ALA A 37 -3.38 4.90 -6.34
N VAL A 38 -3.46 3.60 -6.62
CA VAL A 38 -4.00 3.11 -7.91
C VAL A 38 -5.47 2.74 -7.78
N ARG A 39 -5.78 1.81 -6.88
CA ARG A 39 -7.15 1.33 -6.65
C ARG A 39 -7.25 0.46 -5.41
N TRP A 40 -8.48 0.25 -4.96
CA TRP A 40 -8.82 -0.81 -4.02
C TRP A 40 -8.80 -2.18 -4.71
N ILE A 41 -8.13 -3.14 -4.08
CA ILE A 41 -8.16 -4.56 -4.44
C ILE A 41 -9.27 -5.27 -3.66
N ILE A 42 -9.30 -5.03 -2.34
CA ILE A 42 -10.40 -5.40 -1.44
C ILE A 42 -10.94 -4.10 -0.86
N ARG A 43 -12.26 -3.90 -0.94
CA ARG A 43 -12.92 -2.69 -0.42
C ARG A 43 -13.15 -2.83 1.10
N PRO A 44 -12.98 -1.76 1.89
CA PRO A 44 -13.40 -1.77 3.29
C PRO A 44 -14.91 -1.93 3.42
N GLU A 45 -15.36 -2.72 4.40
CA GLU A 45 -16.78 -3.03 4.62
C GLU A 45 -17.32 -2.50 5.95
N HIS A 46 -16.44 -2.18 6.92
CA HIS A 46 -16.86 -1.84 8.29
C HIS A 46 -16.24 -0.56 8.85
N LEU A 47 -14.96 -0.32 8.61
CA LEU A 47 -14.24 0.82 9.20
C LEU A 47 -13.90 1.86 8.12
N SER A 48 -14.20 3.13 8.43
CA SER A 48 -13.92 4.28 7.56
C SER A 48 -14.42 4.10 6.12
N THR A 49 -15.52 3.38 5.92
CA THR A 49 -16.03 2.99 4.60
C THR A 49 -16.28 4.20 3.70
N SER A 50 -17.19 5.09 4.08
CA SER A 50 -17.50 6.30 3.30
C SER A 50 -16.28 7.19 3.05
N PRO A 51 -15.49 7.59 4.08
CA PRO A 51 -14.27 8.36 3.84
C PRO A 51 -13.30 7.72 2.85
N LEU A 52 -13.11 6.39 2.91
CA LEU A 52 -12.15 5.67 2.07
C LEU A 52 -12.67 5.37 0.65
N LEU A 53 -13.97 5.18 0.48
CA LEU A 53 -14.58 4.74 -0.78
C LEU A 53 -15.17 5.88 -1.62
N ASP A 54 -15.62 6.96 -0.98
CA ASP A 54 -16.24 8.10 -1.67
C ASP A 54 -15.19 9.09 -2.21
N THR A 55 -13.91 8.81 -1.97
CA THR A 55 -12.78 9.64 -2.38
C THR A 55 -11.88 8.90 -3.35
N GLN A 56 -11.57 9.53 -4.49
CA GLN A 56 -10.45 9.12 -5.31
C GLN A 56 -9.15 9.63 -4.68
N TRP A 57 -8.32 8.70 -4.23
CA TRP A 57 -7.02 8.97 -3.63
C TRP A 57 -5.92 9.07 -4.68
N ASP A 58 -5.03 10.04 -4.51
CA ASP A 58 -3.93 10.29 -5.44
C ASP A 58 -2.60 9.74 -4.90
N LEU A 59 -2.36 9.88 -3.60
CA LEU A 59 -1.08 9.62 -2.97
C LEU A 59 -1.23 8.86 -1.64
N LEU A 60 -0.40 7.83 -1.46
CA LEU A 60 -0.13 7.15 -0.20
C LEU A 60 1.23 7.63 0.32
N LEU A 61 1.26 8.15 1.55
CA LEU A 61 2.50 8.43 2.28
C LEU A 61 2.55 7.62 3.56
N ILE A 62 3.72 7.09 3.91
CA ILE A 62 3.99 6.48 5.21
C ILE A 62 5.11 7.27 5.87
N LEU A 63 4.83 7.86 7.02
CA LEU A 63 5.77 8.69 7.78
C LEU A 63 6.06 8.07 9.15
N PRO A 64 7.26 8.28 9.72
CA PRO A 64 7.46 8.10 11.16
C PRO A 64 6.51 9.03 11.92
N ALA A 65 5.87 8.57 12.99
CA ALA A 65 4.93 9.40 13.76
C ALA A 65 5.61 10.63 14.41
N SER A 66 6.94 10.58 14.57
CA SER A 66 7.77 11.71 15.03
C SER A 66 7.97 12.82 13.98
N SER A 67 7.55 12.60 12.75
CA SER A 67 7.72 13.52 11.62
C SER A 67 6.40 13.67 10.87
N PRO A 68 5.38 14.30 11.50
CA PRO A 68 4.06 14.44 10.91
C PRO A 68 4.06 15.34 9.66
N LEU A 69 3.00 15.25 8.86
CA LEU A 69 2.77 16.19 7.76
C LEU A 69 2.58 17.62 8.31
N PRO A 70 3.25 18.64 7.75
CA PRO A 70 3.03 20.02 8.15
C PRO A 70 1.61 20.46 7.82
N GLU A 71 0.92 21.09 8.78
CA GLU A 71 -0.47 21.55 8.61
C GLU A 71 -0.65 22.49 7.41
N THR A 72 0.38 23.28 7.10
CA THR A 72 0.40 24.18 5.93
C THR A 72 0.11 23.46 4.62
N TYR A 73 0.50 22.18 4.51
CA TYR A 73 0.27 21.36 3.32
C TYR A 73 -0.97 20.48 3.41
N LEU A 74 -1.73 20.55 4.51
CA LEU A 74 -3.03 19.90 4.65
C LEU A 74 -4.21 20.84 4.36
N HIS A 75 -3.95 22.11 4.08
CA HIS A 75 -4.97 23.07 3.69
C HIS A 75 -5.61 22.74 2.34
N LYS A 76 -6.82 23.27 2.13
CA LYS A 76 -7.66 23.05 0.94
C LYS A 76 -7.03 23.47 -0.39
N ASP A 77 -5.98 24.29 -0.36
CA ASP A 77 -5.23 24.65 -1.57
C ASP A 77 -4.37 23.50 -2.10
N TRP A 78 -3.95 22.60 -1.20
CA TRP A 78 -3.11 21.44 -1.52
C TRP A 78 -3.88 20.12 -1.48
N VAL A 79 -4.76 19.96 -0.50
CA VAL A 79 -5.41 18.68 -0.18
C VAL A 79 -6.91 18.88 -0.07
N ARG A 80 -7.68 18.16 -0.90
CA ARG A 80 -9.16 18.17 -0.85
C ARG A 80 -9.71 17.18 0.18
N ALA A 81 -9.02 16.07 0.39
CA ALA A 81 -9.38 15.07 1.39
C ALA A 81 -8.14 14.36 1.92
N HIS A 82 -8.17 14.01 3.20
CA HIS A 82 -7.07 13.37 3.91
C HIS A 82 -7.64 12.30 4.83
N TRP A 83 -7.07 11.11 4.77
CA TRP A 83 -7.36 10.04 5.71
C TRP A 83 -6.05 9.53 6.31
N THR A 84 -6.08 9.15 7.58
CA THR A 84 -4.86 8.71 8.27
C THR A 84 -5.13 7.66 9.35
N ILE A 85 -4.13 6.81 9.59
CA ILE A 85 -4.09 5.87 10.70
C ILE A 85 -2.66 5.70 11.19
N THR A 86 -2.48 5.55 12.50
CA THR A 86 -1.17 5.30 13.12
C THR A 86 -1.12 3.89 13.68
N ALA A 87 -0.01 3.20 13.43
CA ALA A 87 0.21 1.84 13.93
C ALA A 87 1.68 1.62 14.33
N GLY A 88 1.90 0.65 15.21
CA GLY A 88 3.24 0.20 15.58
C GLY A 88 3.84 -0.70 14.51
N VAL A 89 5.08 -0.45 14.12
CA VAL A 89 5.83 -1.27 13.17
C VAL A 89 7.01 -1.93 13.89
N PRO A 90 7.30 -3.21 13.63
CA PRO A 90 8.52 -3.85 14.14
C PRO A 90 9.78 -3.10 13.70
N SER A 91 10.67 -2.78 14.65
CA SER A 91 11.92 -2.05 14.35
C SER A 91 12.80 -2.80 13.34
N SER A 92 12.76 -4.13 13.33
CA SER A 92 13.47 -4.99 12.38
C SER A 92 13.09 -4.75 10.92
N LEU A 93 11.89 -4.24 10.66
CA LEU A 93 11.46 -3.82 9.33
C LEU A 93 11.99 -2.42 8.97
N LEU A 94 12.11 -1.52 9.96
CA LEU A 94 12.51 -0.13 9.72
C LEU A 94 14.02 0.08 9.62
N ASN A 95 14.83 -0.64 10.38
CA ASN A 95 16.28 -0.38 10.51
C ASN A 95 17.02 -0.34 9.16
N ASP A 96 16.65 -1.19 8.20
CA ASP A 96 17.25 -1.26 6.87
C ASP A 96 16.20 -1.04 5.76
N PHE A 97 15.12 -0.31 6.07
CA PHE A 97 13.96 -0.22 5.16
C PHE A 97 14.35 0.35 3.79
N GLU A 98 15.11 1.44 3.75
CA GLU A 98 15.52 2.11 2.51
C GLU A 98 16.23 1.14 1.56
N ARG A 99 17.24 0.42 2.06
CA ARG A 99 17.99 -0.59 1.29
C ARG A 99 17.10 -1.75 0.82
N LYS A 100 16.25 -2.29 1.71
CA LYS A 100 15.37 -3.42 1.37
C LYS A 100 14.32 -3.02 0.34
N ASN A 101 13.73 -1.84 0.50
CA ASN A 101 12.71 -1.33 -0.41
C ASN A 101 13.32 -1.03 -1.79
N ASP A 102 14.51 -0.44 -1.86
CA ASP A 102 15.21 -0.23 -3.12
C ASP A 102 15.47 -1.55 -3.86
N ARG A 103 15.93 -2.59 -3.15
CA ARG A 103 16.12 -3.93 -3.72
C ARG A 103 14.83 -4.56 -4.24
N LEU A 104 13.70 -4.32 -3.57
CA LEU A 104 12.39 -4.83 -3.99
C LEU A 104 11.84 -4.09 -5.21
N LEU A 105 12.10 -2.78 -5.32
CA LEU A 105 11.66 -1.98 -6.46
C LEU A 105 12.57 -2.15 -7.68
N HIS A 106 13.84 -2.49 -7.45
CA HIS A 106 14.87 -2.67 -8.47
C HIS A 106 15.57 -4.04 -8.34
N PRO A 107 14.83 -5.16 -8.48
CA PRO A 107 15.39 -6.49 -8.32
C PRO A 107 16.42 -6.78 -9.43
N HIS A 108 17.46 -7.53 -9.08
CA HIS A 108 18.30 -8.16 -10.10
C HIS A 108 17.55 -9.32 -10.74
N GLN A 109 17.95 -9.69 -11.96
CA GLN A 109 17.34 -10.80 -12.69
C GLN A 109 17.33 -12.11 -11.88
N ALA A 110 18.37 -12.34 -11.06
CA ALA A 110 18.47 -13.52 -10.20
C ALA A 110 17.53 -13.51 -8.98
N ASP A 111 16.97 -12.35 -8.61
CA ASP A 111 16.03 -12.25 -7.47
C ASP A 111 14.61 -12.67 -7.85
N VAL A 112 14.29 -12.68 -9.15
CA VAL A 112 12.95 -13.00 -9.67
C VAL A 112 12.92 -14.47 -10.09
N PRO A 113 12.16 -15.33 -9.40
CA PRO A 113 12.05 -16.73 -9.80
C PRO A 113 11.52 -16.86 -11.24
N PRO A 114 12.01 -17.83 -12.03
CA PRO A 114 11.51 -18.05 -13.37
C PRO A 114 10.04 -18.46 -13.35
N LEU A 115 9.29 -18.04 -14.36
CA LEU A 115 7.90 -18.46 -14.51
C LEU A 115 7.84 -19.99 -14.72
N THR A 116 7.16 -20.68 -13.82
CA THR A 116 7.06 -22.16 -13.83
C THR A 116 5.99 -22.69 -14.79
N GLY A 117 5.26 -21.81 -15.49
CA GLY A 117 4.13 -22.18 -16.35
C GLY A 117 2.88 -22.67 -15.59
N SER A 118 2.89 -22.69 -14.25
CA SER A 118 1.76 -23.17 -13.44
C SER A 118 0.45 -22.39 -13.68
N LEU A 119 0.56 -21.12 -14.11
CA LEU A 119 -0.59 -20.29 -14.49
C LEU A 119 -1.22 -20.67 -15.84
N ALA A 120 -0.47 -21.30 -16.76
CA ALA A 120 -0.96 -21.70 -18.07
C ALA A 120 -1.81 -22.99 -18.00
N ASN A 121 -1.46 -23.91 -17.08
CA ASN A 121 -2.05 -25.24 -17.03
C ASN A 121 -3.28 -25.34 -16.13
N ASN A 122 -3.39 -24.50 -15.09
CA ASN A 122 -4.56 -24.49 -14.21
C ASN A 122 -4.66 -23.18 -13.40
N PRO A 123 -5.19 -22.09 -13.98
CA PRO A 123 -5.33 -20.83 -13.27
C PRO A 123 -6.33 -21.01 -12.12
N ARG A 124 -5.83 -20.99 -10.88
CA ARG A 124 -6.66 -20.99 -9.68
C ARG A 124 -7.48 -19.69 -9.68
N LYS A 125 -8.77 -19.77 -10.00
CA LYS A 125 -9.70 -18.65 -9.85
C LYS A 125 -9.83 -18.32 -8.37
N ALA A 126 -9.29 -17.18 -7.94
CA ALA A 126 -9.58 -16.67 -6.61
C ALA A 126 -11.05 -16.21 -6.59
N SER A 127 -11.84 -16.79 -5.70
CA SER A 127 -13.28 -16.55 -5.56
C SER A 127 -13.67 -15.11 -5.17
N LYS A 128 -12.69 -14.23 -4.94
CA LYS A 128 -12.89 -12.83 -4.54
C LYS A 128 -12.53 -11.80 -5.63
N LEU A 129 -12.18 -12.24 -6.84
CA LEU A 129 -11.95 -11.33 -7.97
C LEU A 129 -13.30 -10.98 -8.62
N ASN A 130 -13.68 -9.71 -8.61
CA ASN A 130 -14.82 -9.24 -9.41
C ASN A 130 -14.41 -8.99 -10.87
N ASP A 131 -15.39 -8.95 -11.78
CA ASP A 131 -15.15 -8.82 -13.23
C ASP A 131 -14.40 -7.53 -13.59
N ASP A 132 -14.63 -6.45 -12.85
CA ASP A 132 -13.92 -5.17 -13.01
C ASP A 132 -12.42 -5.28 -12.68
N LEU A 133 -12.07 -5.96 -11.59
CA LEU A 133 -10.67 -6.17 -11.21
C LEU A 133 -9.98 -7.13 -12.18
N LEU A 134 -10.69 -8.15 -12.68
CA LEU A 134 -10.18 -9.05 -13.69
C LEU A 134 -9.92 -8.32 -15.02
N THR A 135 -10.90 -7.53 -15.48
CA THR A 135 -10.80 -6.71 -16.68
C THR A 135 -9.63 -5.74 -16.58
N TRP A 136 -9.53 -5.02 -15.46
CA TRP A 136 -8.39 -4.16 -15.20
C TRP A 136 -7.09 -4.94 -15.18
N SER A 137 -6.99 -6.09 -14.52
CA SER A 137 -5.74 -6.86 -14.45
C SER A 137 -5.24 -7.33 -15.81
N ARG A 138 -6.16 -7.59 -16.74
CA ARG A 138 -5.84 -7.96 -18.13
C ARG A 138 -5.44 -6.75 -18.97
N ALA A 139 -6.10 -5.61 -18.77
CA ALA A 139 -5.79 -4.37 -19.47
C ALA A 139 -4.57 -3.64 -18.90
N PHE A 140 -4.27 -3.86 -17.62
CA PHE A 140 -3.14 -3.27 -16.93
C PHE A 140 -1.89 -4.02 -17.35
N ALA A 141 -1.09 -3.38 -18.20
CA ALA A 141 0.21 -3.90 -18.60
C ALA A 141 1.16 -3.88 -17.40
N LEU A 142 1.11 -4.94 -16.60
CA LEU A 142 2.04 -5.22 -15.50
C LEU A 142 3.47 -5.10 -16.04
N GLY A 143 4.26 -4.18 -15.46
CA GLY A 143 5.68 -4.05 -15.74
C GLY A 143 6.09 -3.10 -16.87
N GLN A 144 5.19 -2.31 -17.47
CA GLN A 144 5.62 -1.34 -18.49
C GLN A 144 6.21 -0.04 -17.92
N GLU A 145 5.92 0.34 -16.67
CA GLU A 145 6.46 1.59 -16.14
C GLU A 145 7.11 1.48 -14.75
N ASN A 146 6.56 0.72 -13.78
CA ASN A 146 7.12 0.63 -12.42
C ASN A 146 6.59 -0.58 -11.63
N ALA A 147 7.23 -0.92 -10.50
CA ALA A 147 6.76 -1.91 -9.54
C ALA A 147 5.42 -1.51 -8.89
N VAL A 148 4.57 -2.50 -8.61
CA VAL A 148 3.29 -2.30 -7.91
C VAL A 148 3.35 -2.95 -6.53
N SER A 149 3.04 -2.18 -5.50
CA SER A 149 2.95 -2.69 -4.12
C SER A 149 1.49 -2.79 -3.67
N MET A 150 1.17 -3.86 -2.95
CA MET A 150 -0.15 -4.04 -2.34
C MET A 150 -0.06 -3.84 -0.83
N LEU A 151 -0.68 -2.78 -0.32
CA LEU A 151 -0.84 -2.54 1.11
C LEU A 151 -2.17 -3.15 1.59
N ASN A 152 -2.10 -4.02 2.59
CA ASN A 152 -3.27 -4.60 3.23
C ASN A 152 -3.49 -3.97 4.61
N LEU A 153 -4.67 -3.40 4.83
CA LEU A 153 -5.12 -2.95 6.15
C LEU A 153 -6.14 -3.95 6.67
N LEU A 154 -5.80 -4.62 7.78
CA LEU A 154 -6.62 -5.70 8.34
C LEU A 154 -7.14 -5.29 9.71
N ALA A 155 -8.46 -5.35 9.86
CA ALA A 155 -9.14 -5.24 11.15
C ALA A 155 -9.74 -6.60 11.50
N PHE A 156 -9.26 -7.23 12.57
CA PHE A 156 -9.76 -8.52 13.01
C PHE A 156 -11.04 -8.35 13.83
N HIS A 157 -11.98 -9.28 13.67
CA HIS A 157 -13.09 -9.38 14.61
C HIS A 157 -12.56 -9.57 16.04
N PRO A 158 -13.29 -9.06 17.05
CA PRO A 158 -12.95 -9.32 18.45
C PRO A 158 -12.84 -10.83 18.72
N GLY A 159 -11.90 -11.21 19.58
CA GLY A 159 -11.62 -12.62 19.93
C GLY A 159 -10.26 -13.11 19.43
N LYS A 160 -9.71 -14.13 20.11
CA LYS A 160 -8.38 -14.68 19.78
C LYS A 160 -8.44 -15.59 18.55
N GLU A 161 -9.61 -16.10 18.23
CA GLU A 161 -9.89 -17.08 17.18
C GLU A 161 -9.66 -16.48 15.80
N ALA A 162 -10.12 -15.23 15.58
CA ALA A 162 -9.95 -14.52 14.32
C ALA A 162 -8.46 -14.30 14.00
N HIS A 163 -7.69 -13.83 14.99
CA HIS A 163 -6.25 -13.65 14.86
C HIS A 163 -5.51 -14.99 14.65
N ALA A 164 -5.85 -16.03 15.42
CA ALA A 164 -5.26 -17.36 15.27
C ALA A 164 -5.57 -17.99 13.91
N SER A 165 -6.76 -17.74 13.35
CA SER A 165 -7.12 -18.15 11.99
C SER A 165 -6.21 -17.49 10.94
N TYR A 166 -5.97 -16.18 11.08
CA TYR A 166 -5.09 -15.44 10.17
C TYR A 166 -3.63 -15.93 10.22
N LEU A 167 -3.11 -16.22 11.43
CA LEU A 167 -1.77 -16.79 11.58
C LEU A 167 -1.64 -18.17 10.91
N ARG A 168 -2.66 -19.03 11.04
CA ARG A 168 -2.69 -20.33 10.33
C ARG A 168 -2.69 -20.15 8.82
N TYR A 169 -3.48 -19.21 8.31
CA TYR A 169 -3.49 -18.87 6.89
C TYR A 169 -2.10 -18.41 6.40
N GLY A 170 -1.45 -17.50 7.14
CA GLY A 170 -0.11 -17.01 6.81
C GLY A 170 0.94 -18.12 6.78
N LYS A 171 0.89 -19.05 7.74
CA LYS A 171 1.77 -20.23 7.78
C LYS A 171 1.57 -21.12 6.54
N ALA A 172 0.33 -21.47 6.24
CA ALA A 172 0.01 -22.30 5.06
C ALA A 172 0.41 -21.63 3.73
N PHE A 173 0.30 -20.30 3.65
CA PHE A 173 0.75 -19.54 2.49
C PHE A 173 2.27 -19.63 2.32
N ALA A 174 3.04 -19.41 3.39
CA ALA A 174 4.50 -19.51 3.35
C ALA A 174 5.00 -20.92 2.98
N GLU A 175 4.31 -21.97 3.44
CA GLU A 175 4.68 -23.37 3.15
C GLU A 175 4.41 -23.78 1.69
N SER A 176 3.47 -23.11 1.00
CA SER A 176 3.00 -23.51 -0.33
C SER A 176 3.42 -22.55 -1.46
N ILE A 177 3.10 -21.26 -1.33
CA ILE A 177 3.23 -20.26 -2.41
C ILE A 177 4.48 -19.40 -2.21
N GLY A 178 4.85 -19.11 -0.96
CA GLY A 178 5.94 -18.18 -0.63
C GLY A 178 7.36 -18.77 -0.61
N LYS A 179 7.62 -19.85 -1.34
CA LYS A 179 8.95 -20.47 -1.45
C LYS A 179 9.80 -19.82 -2.54
#